data_AF-A0A2D4ZQC6-F1
#
_entry.id   AF-A0A2D4ZQC6-F1
#
_cell.length_a   1.000
_cell.length_b   1.000
_cell.length_c   1.000
_cell.angle_alpha   90.00
_cell.angle_beta   90.00
_cell.angle_gamma   90.00
#
_symmetry.space_group_name_H-M   'P 1'
#
loop_
_entity.id
_entity.type
_entity.pdbx_description
1 polymer ?
#
loop_
_entity_poly.entity_id
_entity_poly.type
_entity_poly.pdbx_seq_one_letter_code
_entity_poly.pdbx_strand_id
1 'polypeptide(L)'
;MPAPESQQDAIQAFIDLANDMKGEGASIELISTSLMRACAVYSTYAVAGNQGALHDSGIEKLQKLFGQQLAVVQKAKVAEAESNS
;
A
#
# COMPACT_ATOMS: atom_id res chain seq x y z
N MET A 1 -16.59 -5.34 9.08
CA MET A 1 -15.27 -5.84 9.51
C MET A 1 -14.91 -5.16 10.82
N PRO A 2 -14.44 -5.88 11.86
CA PRO A 2 -13.92 -5.23 13.07
C PRO A 2 -12.69 -4.37 12.74
N ALA A 3 -12.32 -3.45 13.63
CA ALA A 3 -11.13 -2.62 13.43
C ALA A 3 -9.87 -3.51 13.36
N PRO A 4 -8.90 -3.21 12.47
CA PRO A 4 -7.63 -3.93 12.45
C PRO A 4 -6.88 -3.77 13.78
N GLU A 5 -6.40 -4.87 14.35
CA GLU A 5 -5.66 -4.87 15.62
C GLU A 5 -4.14 -4.97 15.42
N SER A 6 -3.70 -5.33 14.20
CA SER A 6 -2.31 -5.38 13.80
C SER A 6 -2.08 -4.77 12.40
N GLN A 7 -0.81 -4.50 12.09
CA GLN A 7 -0.41 -4.08 10.74
C GLN A 7 -0.78 -5.14 9.70
N GLN A 8 -0.66 -6.42 10.03
CA GLN A 8 -0.99 -7.52 9.13
C GLN A 8 -2.49 -7.56 8.82
N ASP A 9 -3.35 -7.35 9.82
CA ASP A 9 -4.80 -7.31 9.61
C ASP A 9 -5.21 -6.13 8.72
N ALA A 10 -4.57 -4.98 8.92
CA ALA A 10 -4.82 -3.80 8.09
C ALA A 10 -4.39 -4.04 6.64
N ILE A 11 -3.23 -4.66 6.43
CA ILE A 11 -2.76 -5.05 5.08
C ILE A 11 -3.77 -6.02 4.45
N GLN A 12 -4.21 -7.04 5.20
CA GLN A 12 -5.16 -8.02 4.68
C GLN A 12 -6.49 -7.36 4.27
N ALA A 13 -7.02 -6.42 5.05
CA ALA A 13 -8.23 -5.69 4.70
C ALA A 13 -8.09 -4.91 3.38
N PHE A 14 -6.92 -4.31 3.10
CA PHE A 14 -6.67 -3.65 1.80
C PHE A 14 -6.60 -4.65 0.65
N ILE A 15 -5.98 -5.81 0.87
CA ILE A 15 -5.88 -6.88 -0.13
C ILE A 15 -7.24 -7.49 -0.44
N ASP A 16 -8.08 -7.71 0.57
CA ASP A 16 -9.44 -8.23 0.40
C ASP A 16 -10.28 -7.28 -0.45
N LEU A 17 -10.23 -5.97 -0.15
CA LEU A 17 -10.90 -4.95 -0.96
C LEU A 17 -10.42 -4.95 -2.43
N ALA A 18 -9.11 -5.09 -2.65
CA ALA A 18 -8.54 -5.18 -4.00
C ALA A 18 -8.98 -6.47 -4.74
N ASN A 19 -9.10 -7.58 -4.02
CA ASN A 19 -9.58 -8.85 -4.56
C ASN A 19 -11.07 -8.82 -4.90
N ASP A 20 -11.88 -8.13 -4.09
CA ASP A 20 -13.31 -7.92 -4.38
C ASP A 20 -13.47 -7.15 -5.70
N MET A 21 -12.73 -6.05 -5.90
CA MET A 21 -12.73 -5.30 -7.17
C MET A 21 -12.33 -6.17 -8.37
N LYS A 22 -11.35 -7.07 -8.18
CA LYS A 22 -10.95 -8.03 -9.22
C LYS A 22 -12.09 -9.02 -9.52
N GLY A 23 -12.78 -9.51 -8.49
CA GLY A 23 -13.95 -10.39 -8.62
C GLY A 23 -15.11 -9.74 -9.37
N GLU A 24 -15.26 -8.42 -9.22
CA GLU A 24 -16.24 -7.60 -9.95
C GLU A 24 -15.85 -7.31 -11.42
N GLY A 25 -14.68 -7.77 -11.86
CA GLY A 25 -14.23 -7.67 -13.25
C GLY A 25 -13.30 -6.50 -13.56
N ALA A 26 -12.83 -5.75 -12.55
CA ALA A 26 -11.81 -4.73 -12.76
C ALA A 26 -10.46 -5.36 -13.18
N SER A 27 -9.73 -4.69 -14.07
CA SER A 27 -8.42 -5.16 -14.49
C SER A 27 -7.39 -5.04 -13.36
N ILE A 28 -6.43 -5.97 -13.31
CA ILE A 28 -5.35 -5.95 -12.31
C ILE A 28 -4.54 -4.64 -12.41
N GLU A 29 -4.34 -4.12 -13.62
CA GLU A 29 -3.66 -2.84 -13.85
C GLU A 29 -4.42 -1.67 -13.22
N LEU A 30 -5.75 -1.61 -13.39
CA LEU A 30 -6.58 -0.57 -12.79
C LEU A 30 -6.54 -0.64 -11.26
N ILE A 31 -6.64 -1.84 -10.70
CA ILE A 31 -6.60 -2.05 -9.23
C ILE A 31 -5.24 -1.63 -8.68
N SER A 32 -4.15 -2.08 -9.29
CA SER A 32 -2.78 -1.80 -8.85
C SER A 32 -2.46 -0.30 -8.88
N THR A 33 -2.77 0.37 -9.99
CA THR A 33 -2.52 1.81 -10.14
C THR A 33 -3.41 2.64 -9.20
N SER A 34 -4.66 2.22 -8.98
CA SER A 34 -5.58 2.87 -8.05
C SER A 34 -5.13 2.71 -6.60
N LEU A 35 -4.68 1.52 -6.18
CA LEU A 35 -4.18 1.27 -4.82
C LEU A 35 -2.94 2.12 -4.52
N MET A 36 -2.00 2.21 -5.47
CA MET A 36 -0.83 3.07 -5.34
C MET A 36 -1.22 4.54 -5.18
N ARG A 37 -2.16 5.03 -5.99
CA ARG A 37 -2.66 6.41 -5.89
C ARG A 37 -3.43 6.66 -4.60
N ALA A 38 -4.23 5.70 -4.14
CA ALA A 38 -4.95 5.78 -2.88
C ALA A 38 -3.97 5.89 -1.69
N CYS A 39 -2.88 5.11 -1.71
CA CYS A 39 -1.81 5.22 -0.73
C CYS A 39 -1.20 6.64 -0.71
N ALA A 40 -0.91 7.21 -1.88
CA ALA A 40 -0.38 8.57 -1.99
C ALA A 40 -1.37 9.63 -1.46
N VAL A 41 -2.67 9.51 -1.79
CA VAL A 41 -3.73 10.40 -1.30
C VAL A 41 -3.84 10.33 0.22
N TYR A 42 -3.94 9.12 0.79
CA TYR A 42 -4.05 8.93 2.24
C TYR A 42 -2.81 9.44 2.98
N SER A 43 -1.62 9.16 2.45
CA SER A 43 -0.36 9.63 3.03
C SER A 43 -0.23 11.15 2.98
N THR A 44 -0.68 11.77 1.89
CA THR A 44 -0.74 13.23 1.76
C THR A 44 -1.68 13.82 2.80
N TYR A 45 -2.88 13.26 2.95
CA TYR A 45 -3.84 13.67 3.97
C TYR A 45 -3.27 13.54 5.39
N ALA A 46 -2.61 12.42 5.71
CA ALA A 46 -2.05 12.18 7.03
C ALA A 46 -0.96 13.20 7.42
N VAL A 47 -0.22 13.74 6.46
CA VAL A 47 0.88 14.69 6.69
C VAL A 47 0.43 16.14 6.57
N ALA A 48 -0.41 16.46 5.58
CA ALA A 48 -0.76 17.83 5.20
C ALA A 48 -2.20 18.23 5.57
N GLY A 49 -3.03 17.28 6.04
CA GLY A 49 -4.44 17.51 6.35
C GLY A 49 -5.35 17.59 5.12
N ASN A 50 -6.62 17.92 5.33
CA ASN A 50 -7.69 17.83 4.31
C ASN A 50 -7.52 18.74 3.07
N GLN A 51 -6.75 19.83 3.18
CA GLN A 51 -6.57 20.80 2.09
C GLN A 51 -5.09 21.03 1.77
N GLY A 52 -4.18 20.29 2.41
CA GLY A 52 -2.75 20.48 2.24
C GLY A 52 -2.19 19.66 1.08
N ALA A 53 -1.21 20.23 0.39
CA ALA A 53 -0.35 19.51 -0.53
C ALA A 53 1.02 19.30 0.12
N LEU A 54 1.74 18.27 -0.31
CA LEU A 54 3.13 18.10 0.08
C LEU A 54 4.02 19.05 -0.72
N HIS A 55 4.97 19.68 -0.03
CA HIS A 55 6.12 20.28 -0.70
C HIS A 55 7.08 19.19 -1.19
N ASP A 56 8.03 19.54 -2.05
CA ASP A 56 8.98 18.59 -2.68
C ASP A 56 9.66 17.66 -1.68
N SER A 57 10.11 18.19 -0.55
CA SER A 57 10.72 17.39 0.53
C SER A 57 9.77 16.37 1.17
N GLY A 58 8.46 16.64 1.16
CA GLY A 58 7.42 15.70 1.60
C GLY A 58 7.18 14.59 0.58
N ILE A 59 7.22 14.93 -0.71
CA ILE A 59 7.12 13.95 -1.81
C ILE A 59 8.30 12.97 -1.74
N GLU A 60 9.52 13.48 -1.61
CA GLU A 60 10.73 12.64 -1.49
C GLU A 60 10.67 11.70 -0.27
N LYS A 61 10.17 12.20 0.87
CA LYS A 61 9.98 11.38 2.08
C LYS A 61 8.98 10.27 1.84
N LEU A 62 7.85 10.53 1.19
CA LEU A 62 6.86 9.50 0.88
C LEU A 62 7.40 8.46 -0.09
N GLN A 63 8.12 8.88 -1.14
CA GLN A 63 8.78 7.96 -2.07
C GLN A 63 9.76 7.04 -1.34
N LYS A 64 10.58 7.61 -0.45
CA LYS A 64 11.53 6.83 0.36
C LYS A 64 10.80 5.85 1.28
N LEU A 65 9.73 6.28 1.95
CA LEU A 65 8.95 5.43 2.83
C LEU A 65 8.32 4.27 2.08
N PHE A 66 7.72 4.52 0.92
CA PHE A 66 7.18 3.47 0.07
C PHE A 66 8.26 2.48 -0.37
N GLY A 67 9.42 2.98 -0.82
CA GLY A 67 10.56 2.14 -1.17
C GLY A 67 11.04 1.24 -0.02
N GLN A 68 11.00 1.72 1.21
CA GLN A 68 11.33 0.92 2.40
C GLN A 68 10.31 -0.21 2.64
N GLN A 69 9.00 0.08 2.53
CA GLN A 69 7.95 -0.94 2.68
C GLN A 69 8.04 -2.00 1.57
N LEU A 70 8.29 -1.58 0.32
CA LEU A 70 8.52 -2.50 -0.79
C LEU A 70 9.72 -3.41 -0.50
N ALA A 71 10.83 -2.86 0.00
CA ALA A 71 12.01 -3.65 0.34
C ALA A 71 11.74 -4.69 1.43
N VAL A 72 10.89 -4.38 2.43
CA VAL A 72 10.45 -5.35 3.44
C VAL A 72 9.70 -6.51 2.79
N VAL A 73 8.74 -6.23 1.91
CA VAL A 73 7.96 -7.26 1.21
C VAL A 73 8.86 -8.14 0.34
N GLN A 74 9.78 -7.54 -0.43
CA GLN A 74 10.67 -8.31 -1.30
C GLN A 74 11.63 -9.20 -0.51
N LYS A 75 12.17 -8.71 0.62
CA LYS A 75 13.00 -9.53 1.52
C LYS A 75 12.25 -10.75 2.05
N ALA A 76 11.00 -10.56 2.47
CA ALA A 76 10.15 -11.66 2.94
C ALA A 76 9.92 -12.69 1.81
N LYS A 77 9.62 -12.23 0.59
CA LYS A 77 9.41 -13.12 -0.57
C LYS A 77 10.66 -13.91 -0.96
N VAL A 78 11.85 -13.30 -0.88
CA VAL A 78 13.12 -14.00 -1.12
C VAL A 78 13.33 -15.08 -0.07
N ALA A 79 13.15 -14.76 1.22
CA ALA A 79 13.30 -15.74 2.30
C ALA A 79 12.30 -16.91 2.19
N GLU A 80 11.05 -16.64 1.80
CA GLU A 80 10.04 -17.66 1.53
C GLU A 80 10.47 -18.60 0.38
N ALA A 81 11.05 -18.06 -0.69
CA ALA A 81 11.52 -18.84 -1.83
C ALA A 81 12.72 -19.73 -1.47
N GLU A 82 13.67 -19.20 -0.70
CA GLU A 82 14.86 -19.95 -0.24
C GLU A 82 14.50 -21.07 0.73
N SER A 83 13.51 -20.87 1.61
CA SER A 83 13.05 -21.91 2.54
C SER A 83 12.20 -23.01 1.86
N ASN A 84 11.66 -22.75 0.67
CA ASN A 84 10.83 -23.69 -0.09
C ASN A 84 11.60 -24.37 -1.25
N SER A 85 12.93 -24.15 -1.35
CA SER A 85 13.85 -24.75 -2.32
C SER A 85 14.65 -25.88 -1.71
#